data_AF-A0A9X0A084-F1
#
_entry.id   AF-A0A9X0A084-F1
#
_cell.length_a   1.000
_cell.length_b   1.000
_cell.length_c   1.000
_cell.angle_alpha   90.00
_cell.angle_beta   90.00
_cell.angle_gamma   90.00
#
_symmetry.space_group_name_H-M   'P 1'
#
loop_
_entity.id
_entity.type
_entity.pdbx_description
1 polymer ?
#
loop_
_entity_poly.entity_id
_entity_poly.type
_entity_poly.pdbx_seq_one_letter_code
_entity_poly.pdbx_strand_id
1 'polypeptide(L)'
;MAAAQSAGVCSITKVLESICRERRREHLDKESEEGFIVLAIESFWTRFFSQYFVCNDDETRDDLLFYVKGKNTNKDGKVEKAQVESKIAVFRKDSKFLPSLGDPSIDWEESVYLNLILHQFEYTLTCAICTKPQEKEMRVLSRISQKVYASPNRRRMDTKGSSAEISYPNIFFILDNFEETFRDFSLQENEMVCVELVAKDKTESV
;
A
#
# COMPACT_ATOMS: atom_id res chain seq x y z
N MET A 1 18.60 37.54 10.37
CA MET A 1 18.05 36.68 9.30
C MET A 1 18.18 35.25 9.75
N ALA A 2 17.09 34.66 10.26
CA ALA A 2 17.06 33.29 10.72
C ALA A 2 16.91 32.36 9.51
N ALA A 3 17.78 31.35 9.42
CA ALA A 3 17.80 30.36 8.37
C ALA A 3 16.50 29.56 8.37
N ALA A 4 15.89 29.43 7.18
CA ALA A 4 14.79 28.53 6.92
C ALA A 4 15.25 27.09 7.20
N GLN A 5 14.56 26.41 8.12
CA GLN A 5 14.67 24.97 8.27
C GLN A 5 14.11 24.36 6.99
N SER A 6 14.99 23.88 6.11
CA SER A 6 14.59 22.99 5.02
C SER A 6 13.92 21.77 5.67
N ALA A 7 12.65 21.54 5.37
CA ALA A 7 11.92 20.35 5.78
C ALA A 7 12.68 19.13 5.22
N GLY A 8 13.49 18.50 6.09
CA GLY A 8 14.31 17.38 5.69
C GLY A 8 13.41 16.24 5.25
N VAL A 9 13.54 15.83 3.99
CA VAL A 9 12.92 14.61 3.45
C VAL A 9 13.18 13.48 4.45
N CYS A 10 12.13 13.01 5.11
CA CYS A 10 12.27 11.94 6.08
C CYS A 10 12.51 10.66 5.29
N SER A 11 13.76 10.19 5.27
CA SER A 11 14.15 8.93 4.64
C SER A 11 13.16 7.82 5.03
N ILE A 12 12.72 7.03 4.04
CA ILE A 12 11.76 5.94 4.24
C ILE A 12 12.19 4.99 5.36
N THR A 13 13.50 4.79 5.56
CA THR A 13 14.04 4.00 6.67
C THR A 13 13.59 4.53 8.02
N LYS A 14 13.63 5.85 8.24
CA LYS A 14 13.18 6.49 9.50
C LYS A 14 11.67 6.35 9.70
N VAL A 15 10.91 6.43 8.61
CA VAL A 15 9.46 6.19 8.62
C VAL A 15 9.16 4.75 9.05
N LEU A 16 9.78 3.77 8.41
CA LEU A 16 9.61 2.35 8.73
C LEU A 16 10.09 2.02 10.15
N GLU A 17 11.21 2.59 10.60
CA GLU A 17 11.70 2.44 11.98
C GLU A 17 10.69 2.98 13.01
N SER A 18 10.07 4.12 12.73
CA SER A 18 9.06 4.73 13.60
C SER A 18 7.82 3.84 13.72
N ILE A 19 7.38 3.27 12.59
CA ILE A 19 6.29 2.28 12.53
C ILE A 19 6.64 1.01 13.31
N CYS A 20 7.83 0.45 13.07
CA CYS A 20 8.30 -0.75 13.77
C CYS A 20 8.46 -0.52 15.27
N ARG A 21 8.81 0.69 15.71
CA ARG A 21 8.85 1.05 17.14
C ARG A 21 7.45 1.11 17.73
N GLU A 22 6.49 1.72 17.03
CA GLU A 22 5.10 1.77 17.48
C GLU A 22 4.50 0.38 17.66
N ARG A 23 4.64 -0.48 16.64
CA ARG A 23 4.10 -1.85 16.69
C ARG A 23 4.68 -2.68 17.84
N ARG A 24 5.95 -2.47 18.16
CA ARG A 24 6.59 -3.11 19.32
C ARG A 24 6.03 -2.60 20.65
N ARG A 25 5.71 -1.29 20.75
CA ARG A 25 5.07 -0.71 21.94
C ARG A 25 3.68 -1.29 22.15
N GLU A 26 2.84 -1.28 21.12
CA GLU A 26 1.47 -1.83 21.22
C GLU A 26 1.44 -3.33 21.56
N HIS A 27 2.44 -4.10 21.14
CA HIS A 27 2.55 -5.51 21.51
C HIS A 27 2.78 -5.69 23.02
N LEU A 28 3.60 -4.84 23.64
CA LEU A 28 3.87 -4.88 25.08
C LEU A 28 2.65 -4.43 25.90
N ASP A 29 1.91 -3.43 25.41
CA ASP A 29 0.69 -2.95 26.06
C ASP A 29 -0.46 -3.96 25.98
N LYS A 30 -0.55 -4.77 24.91
CA LYS A 30 -1.54 -5.85 24.77
C LYS A 30 -1.31 -7.04 25.71
N GLU A 31 -0.08 -7.24 26.19
CA GLU A 31 0.24 -8.27 27.19
C GLU A 31 -0.13 -7.83 28.62
N SER A 32 -0.45 -6.55 28.82
CA SER A 32 -0.78 -5.94 30.12
C SER A 32 -2.26 -5.55 30.16
N GLU A 33 -3.11 -6.48 30.60
CA GLU A 33 -4.58 -6.44 30.83
C GLU A 33 -5.41 -5.14 30.67
N GLU A 34 -6.65 -5.35 30.17
CA GLU A 34 -7.90 -4.63 30.47
C GLU A 34 -7.79 -3.11 30.76
N GLY A 35 -7.76 -2.31 29.69
CA GLY A 35 -7.72 -0.85 29.78
C GLY A 35 -8.67 -0.14 28.80
N PHE A 36 -9.23 0.98 29.26
CA PHE A 36 -10.17 1.86 28.58
C PHE A 36 -9.74 2.23 27.14
N ILE A 37 -10.69 2.25 26.18
CA ILE A 37 -10.43 2.70 24.81
C ILE A 37 -10.17 4.21 24.85
N VAL A 38 -8.90 4.61 24.79
CA VAL A 38 -8.55 6.01 24.58
C VAL A 38 -8.97 6.37 23.16
N LEU A 39 -10.05 7.17 23.02
CA LEU A 39 -10.42 7.82 21.77
C LEU A 39 -9.36 8.88 21.45
N ALA A 40 -8.20 8.41 21.00
CA ALA A 40 -7.06 9.27 20.77
C ALA A 40 -7.15 9.86 19.36
N ILE A 41 -7.74 11.05 19.27
CA ILE A 41 -7.38 12.10 18.28
C ILE A 41 -5.84 12.28 18.20
N GLU A 42 -5.17 11.79 19.24
CA GLU A 42 -3.74 11.77 19.50
C GLU A 42 -3.08 10.37 19.40
N SER A 43 -3.64 9.42 18.66
CA SER A 43 -2.92 8.16 18.44
C SER A 43 -1.65 8.39 17.60
N PHE A 44 -0.64 7.52 17.71
CA PHE A 44 0.53 7.60 16.84
C PHE A 44 0.12 7.61 15.36
N TRP A 45 -0.79 6.72 14.97
CA TRP A 45 -1.24 6.54 13.59
C TRP A 45 -1.97 7.76 13.02
N THR A 46 -2.85 8.40 13.80
CA THR A 46 -3.56 9.63 13.36
C THR A 46 -2.60 10.79 13.13
N ARG A 47 -1.66 11.01 14.07
CA ARG A 47 -0.62 12.04 13.95
C ARG A 47 0.31 11.74 12.78
N PHE A 48 0.74 10.49 12.63
CA PHE A 48 1.61 10.07 11.55
C PHE A 48 0.94 10.29 10.19
N PHE A 49 -0.31 9.88 10.04
CA PHE A 49 -1.07 10.07 8.81
C PHE A 49 -1.20 11.55 8.42
N SER A 50 -1.58 12.38 9.40
CA SER A 50 -1.71 13.83 9.20
C SER A 50 -0.38 14.46 8.76
N GLN A 51 0.70 14.21 9.50
CA GLN A 51 2.00 14.81 9.21
C GLN A 51 2.58 14.34 7.87
N TYR A 52 2.45 13.05 7.55
CA TYR A 52 3.13 12.46 6.39
C TYR A 52 2.36 12.56 5.08
N PHE A 53 1.02 12.53 5.12
CA PHE A 53 0.18 12.54 3.92
C PHE A 53 -0.67 13.81 3.78
N VAL A 54 -1.20 14.37 4.87
CA VAL A 54 -2.12 15.53 4.80
C VAL A 54 -1.38 16.87 4.82
N CYS A 55 -0.35 17.01 5.65
CA CYS A 55 0.40 18.27 5.78
C CYS A 55 1.62 18.34 4.87
N ASN A 56 2.02 17.24 4.23
CA ASN A 56 3.21 17.19 3.39
C ASN A 56 2.97 17.91 2.05
N ASP A 57 3.78 18.91 1.74
CA ASP A 57 3.61 19.79 0.58
C ASP A 57 4.41 19.35 -0.67
N ASP A 58 4.71 18.04 -0.75
CA ASP A 58 5.37 17.44 -1.89
C ASP A 58 4.42 17.36 -3.09
N GLU A 59 4.47 18.37 -3.97
CA GLU A 59 3.67 18.47 -5.20
C GLU A 59 3.90 17.28 -6.17
N THR A 60 4.95 16.48 -5.97
CA THR A 60 5.21 15.29 -6.79
C THR A 60 4.37 14.07 -6.37
N ARG A 61 3.73 14.14 -5.20
CA ARG A 61 2.85 13.08 -4.67
C ARG A 61 1.41 13.28 -5.15
N ASP A 62 0.73 12.16 -5.32
CA ASP A 62 -0.70 12.12 -5.64
C ASP A 62 -1.53 12.79 -4.51
N ASP A 63 -2.62 13.48 -4.88
CA ASP A 63 -3.49 14.22 -3.95
C ASP A 63 -4.58 13.34 -3.33
N LEU A 64 -4.72 12.10 -3.78
CA LEU A 64 -5.67 11.13 -3.23
C LEU A 64 -5.19 10.61 -1.86
N LEU A 65 -6.14 10.46 -0.94
CA LEU A 65 -5.95 9.91 0.40
C LEU A 65 -6.93 8.75 0.58
N PHE A 66 -6.38 7.60 0.98
CA PHE A 66 -7.14 6.37 1.14
C PHE A 66 -7.39 6.08 2.62
N TYR A 67 -8.64 5.97 3.04
CA TYR A 67 -9.03 5.73 4.43
C TYR A 67 -9.69 4.37 4.55
N VAL A 68 -9.09 3.47 5.33
CA VAL A 68 -9.66 2.15 5.61
C VAL A 68 -10.69 2.30 6.72
N LYS A 69 -11.93 1.85 6.47
CA LYS A 69 -12.99 1.82 7.49
C LYS A 69 -12.67 0.76 8.53
N GLY A 70 -12.76 1.13 9.80
CA GLY A 70 -12.61 0.24 10.94
C GLY A 70 -13.61 -0.90 10.91
N LYS A 71 -13.25 -2.02 11.55
CA LYS A 71 -14.18 -3.14 11.74
C LYS A 71 -15.27 -2.69 12.73
N ASN A 72 -16.51 -2.57 12.27
CA ASN A 72 -17.66 -2.42 13.17
C ASN A 72 -17.78 -3.69 14.02
N THR A 73 -17.24 -3.69 15.24
CA THR A 73 -17.58 -4.68 16.25
C THR A 73 -18.89 -4.25 16.90
N ASN A 74 -20.02 -4.60 16.29
CA ASN A 74 -21.29 -4.56 17.02
C ASN A 74 -21.15 -5.47 18.25
N LYS A 75 -21.48 -4.94 19.44
CA LYS A 75 -21.38 -5.61 20.75
C LYS A 75 -22.21 -6.91 20.87
N ASP A 76 -22.95 -7.28 19.83
CA ASP A 76 -23.88 -8.43 19.81
C ASP A 76 -23.38 -9.66 19.05
N GLY A 77 -22.10 -9.72 18.63
CA GLY A 77 -21.50 -10.93 18.05
C GLY A 77 -22.12 -11.41 16.72
N LYS A 78 -23.13 -10.71 16.19
CA LYS A 78 -23.69 -10.93 14.86
C LYS A 78 -22.87 -10.13 13.86
N VAL A 79 -22.07 -10.86 13.08
CA VAL A 79 -21.53 -10.36 11.81
C VAL A 79 -22.72 -10.12 10.89
N GLU A 80 -23.24 -8.89 10.89
CA GLU A 80 -24.15 -8.50 9.82
C GLU A 80 -23.39 -8.64 8.51
N LYS A 81 -24.02 -9.31 7.53
CA LYS A 81 -23.65 -9.19 6.11
C LYS A 81 -23.95 -7.77 5.64
N ALA A 82 -23.41 -6.77 6.34
CA ALA A 82 -23.34 -5.41 5.85
C ALA A 82 -22.60 -5.53 4.52
N GLN A 83 -23.26 -5.02 3.49
CA GLN A 83 -22.82 -5.03 2.12
C GLN A 83 -21.33 -4.72 2.03
N VAL A 84 -20.70 -5.22 0.98
CA VAL A 84 -19.34 -4.87 0.54
C VAL A 84 -19.31 -3.39 0.10
N GLU A 85 -19.84 -2.49 0.94
CA GLU A 85 -19.68 -1.06 0.83
C GLU A 85 -18.23 -0.79 1.20
N SER A 86 -17.46 -0.59 0.15
CA SER A 86 -16.11 -0.04 0.12
C SER A 86 -15.47 0.10 1.49
N LYS A 87 -14.68 -0.91 1.88
CA LYS A 87 -13.78 -0.85 3.05
C LYS A 87 -12.81 0.34 2.99
N ILE A 88 -12.73 1.01 1.84
CA ILE A 88 -11.88 2.16 1.61
C ILE A 88 -12.75 3.35 1.17
N ALA A 89 -12.59 4.48 1.84
CA ALA A 89 -13.05 5.78 1.38
C ALA A 89 -11.87 6.55 0.78
N VAL A 90 -12.10 7.26 -0.33
CA VAL A 90 -11.04 8.00 -1.03
C VAL A 90 -11.44 9.47 -1.09
N PHE A 91 -10.54 10.35 -0.69
CA PHE A 91 -10.73 11.80 -0.73
C PHE A 91 -9.51 12.46 -1.33
N ARG A 92 -9.69 13.65 -1.92
CA ARG A 92 -8.56 14.53 -2.22
C ARG A 92 -8.10 15.25 -0.95
N LYS A 93 -6.82 15.56 -0.89
CA LYS A 93 -6.17 16.29 0.21
C LYS A 93 -6.81 17.66 0.51
N ASP A 94 -7.40 18.32 -0.49
CA ASP A 94 -8.08 19.61 -0.37
C ASP A 94 -9.59 19.49 -0.06
N SER A 95 -10.09 18.26 0.12
CA SER A 95 -11.52 18.01 0.38
C SER A 95 -11.97 18.64 1.70
N LYS A 96 -13.11 19.32 1.67
CA LYS A 96 -13.77 19.86 2.88
C LYS A 96 -14.40 18.77 3.76
N PHE A 97 -14.50 17.55 3.23
CA PHE A 97 -15.12 16.40 3.88
C PHE A 97 -14.09 15.33 4.27
N LEU A 98 -12.83 15.74 4.47
CA LEU A 98 -11.84 14.83 5.05
C LEU A 98 -12.34 14.33 6.40
N PRO A 99 -12.17 13.03 6.69
CA PRO A 99 -12.49 12.51 8.01
C PRO A 99 -11.73 13.26 9.11
N SER A 100 -12.41 13.51 10.22
CA SER A 100 -11.79 14.16 11.38
C SER A 100 -10.65 13.30 11.92
N LEU A 101 -9.52 13.91 12.28
CA LEU A 101 -8.42 13.19 12.92
C LEU A 101 -8.91 12.47 14.19
N GLY A 102 -8.65 11.17 14.29
CA GLY A 102 -9.13 10.34 15.40
C GLY A 102 -10.56 9.82 15.23
N ASP A 103 -11.16 9.93 14.05
CA ASP A 103 -12.45 9.30 13.75
C ASP A 103 -12.37 7.79 14.09
N PRO A 104 -13.20 7.28 15.03
CA PRO A 104 -13.17 5.89 15.46
C PRO A 104 -13.71 4.91 14.40
N SER A 105 -14.40 5.42 13.37
CA SER A 105 -14.83 4.61 12.22
C SER A 105 -13.71 4.33 11.23
N ILE A 106 -12.51 4.89 11.44
CA ILE A 106 -11.35 4.73 10.57
C ILE A 106 -10.27 3.91 11.26
N ASP A 107 -9.78 2.92 10.54
CA ASP A 107 -8.57 2.22 10.88
C ASP A 107 -7.37 3.04 10.39
N TRP A 108 -6.84 3.89 11.28
CA TRP A 108 -5.73 4.78 10.95
C TRP A 108 -4.42 4.03 10.68
N GLU A 109 -4.21 2.89 11.32
CA GLU A 109 -3.03 2.04 11.08
C GLU A 109 -3.07 1.47 9.65
N GLU A 110 -4.18 0.81 9.28
CA GLU A 110 -4.36 0.26 7.94
C GLU A 110 -4.36 1.36 6.86
N SER A 111 -4.90 2.54 7.18
CA SER A 111 -4.84 3.70 6.30
C SER A 111 -3.40 4.17 6.07
N VAL A 112 -2.55 4.20 7.11
CA VAL A 112 -1.12 4.52 6.94
C VAL A 112 -0.43 3.50 6.03
N TYR A 113 -0.66 2.20 6.24
CA TYR A 113 -0.06 1.15 5.39
C TYR A 113 -0.48 1.26 3.94
N LEU A 114 -1.78 1.45 3.69
CA LEU A 114 -2.29 1.58 2.34
C LEU A 114 -1.69 2.79 1.61
N ASN A 115 -1.63 3.96 2.25
CA ASN A 115 -1.07 5.15 1.60
C ASN A 115 0.46 5.06 1.43
N LEU A 116 1.18 4.36 2.32
CA LEU A 116 2.60 4.07 2.09
C LEU A 116 2.78 3.21 0.84
N ILE A 117 2.03 2.11 0.71
CA ILE A 117 2.08 1.22 -0.45
C ILE A 117 1.78 2.00 -1.74
N LEU A 118 0.73 2.81 -1.75
CA LEU A 118 0.29 3.50 -2.96
C LEU A 118 1.18 4.70 -3.35
N HIS A 119 1.65 5.47 -2.37
CA HIS A 119 2.28 6.76 -2.67
C HIS A 119 3.79 6.77 -2.50
N GLN A 120 4.36 5.95 -1.60
CA GLN A 120 5.78 6.02 -1.27
C GLN A 120 6.68 5.23 -2.23
N PHE A 121 6.17 4.13 -2.79
CA PHE A 121 6.96 3.21 -3.59
C PHE A 121 6.67 3.30 -5.08
N GLU A 122 7.70 3.12 -5.89
CA GLU A 122 7.61 2.77 -7.29
C GLU A 122 7.79 1.26 -7.44
N TYR A 123 6.94 0.61 -8.22
CA TYR A 123 6.98 -0.84 -8.40
C TYR A 123 7.46 -1.23 -9.79
N THR A 124 8.41 -2.17 -9.85
CA THR A 124 8.85 -2.80 -11.10
C THR A 124 8.55 -4.29 -11.03
N LEU A 125 7.73 -4.77 -11.96
CA LEU A 125 7.48 -6.18 -12.17
C LEU A 125 8.47 -6.72 -13.20
N THR A 126 9.21 -7.76 -12.83
CA THR A 126 10.09 -8.49 -13.73
C THR A 126 9.58 -9.92 -13.88
N CYS A 127 9.34 -10.32 -15.13
CA CYS A 127 9.02 -11.69 -15.50
C CYS A 127 10.17 -12.25 -16.32
N ALA A 128 10.70 -13.39 -15.90
CA ALA A 128 11.82 -14.04 -16.56
C ALA A 128 11.50 -15.49 -16.91
N ILE A 129 11.92 -15.92 -18.09
CA ILE A 129 11.93 -17.34 -18.46
C ILE A 129 13.28 -17.89 -18.04
N CYS A 130 13.26 -18.96 -17.28
CA CYS A 130 14.44 -19.58 -16.70
C CYS A 130 14.49 -21.06 -17.05
N THR A 131 15.69 -21.62 -17.20
CA THR A 131 15.89 -23.07 -17.25
C THR A 131 16.72 -23.54 -16.06
N LYS A 132 16.39 -24.72 -15.54
CA LYS A 132 17.14 -25.38 -14.47
C LYS A 132 17.67 -26.73 -14.97
N PRO A 133 18.81 -26.75 -15.67
CA PRO A 133 19.38 -27.99 -16.16
C PRO A 133 19.90 -28.83 -14.98
N GLN A 134 19.28 -30.00 -14.75
CA GLN A 134 19.75 -31.12 -13.90
C GLN A 134 20.66 -30.69 -12.73
N GLU A 135 20.08 -30.06 -11.71
CA GLU A 135 20.73 -29.65 -10.44
C GLU A 135 21.79 -28.52 -10.50
N LYS A 136 21.96 -27.84 -11.64
CA LYS A 136 22.77 -26.62 -11.73
C LYS A 136 21.99 -25.36 -11.34
N GLU A 137 22.73 -24.26 -11.21
CA GLU A 137 22.17 -22.91 -11.04
C GLU A 137 21.16 -22.57 -12.14
N MET A 138 20.09 -21.88 -11.73
CA MET A 138 19.04 -21.38 -12.60
C MET A 138 19.63 -20.38 -13.59
N ARG A 139 19.35 -20.57 -14.88
CA ARG A 139 19.78 -19.66 -15.95
C ARG A 139 18.58 -18.89 -16.49
N VAL A 140 18.69 -17.57 -16.51
CA VAL A 140 17.70 -16.68 -17.14
C VAL A 140 17.92 -16.71 -18.66
N LEU A 141 16.88 -17.12 -19.40
CA LEU A 141 16.85 -17.17 -20.86
C LEU A 141 16.35 -15.85 -21.45
N SER A 142 15.27 -15.31 -20.88
CA SER A 142 14.72 -14.02 -21.25
C SER A 142 14.15 -13.33 -20.01
N ARG A 143 14.09 -12.00 -20.03
CA ARG A 143 13.43 -11.23 -18.97
C ARG A 143 12.78 -9.98 -19.55
N ILE A 144 11.65 -9.62 -18.98
CA ILE A 144 10.91 -8.41 -19.28
C ILE A 144 10.64 -7.71 -17.96
N SER A 145 10.98 -6.44 -17.87
CA SER A 145 10.78 -5.61 -16.69
C SER A 145 9.92 -4.41 -17.06
N GLN A 146 8.88 -4.15 -16.27
CA GLN A 146 7.98 -3.02 -16.46
C GLN A 146 7.58 -2.36 -15.14
N LYS A 147 7.39 -1.04 -15.21
CA LYS A 147 6.78 -0.31 -14.11
C LYS A 147 5.30 -0.69 -14.01
N VAL A 148 4.85 -0.95 -12.79
CA VAL A 148 3.45 -1.31 -12.48
C VAL A 148 2.93 -0.42 -11.37
N TYR A 149 1.61 -0.31 -11.28
CA TYR A 149 0.95 0.53 -10.28
C TYR A 149 0.17 -0.33 -9.29
N ALA A 150 0.42 -0.10 -7.99
CA ALA A 150 -0.34 -0.71 -6.92
C ALA A 150 -1.78 -0.17 -6.94
N SER A 151 -2.75 -1.05 -6.71
CA SER A 151 -4.16 -0.71 -6.65
C SER A 151 -4.86 -1.53 -5.57
N PRO A 152 -5.71 -0.92 -4.73
CA PRO A 152 -6.61 -1.65 -3.84
C PRO A 152 -7.84 -2.21 -4.57
N ASN A 153 -7.92 -2.01 -5.89
CA ASN A 153 -8.98 -2.50 -6.74
C ASN A 153 -8.42 -3.57 -7.69
N ARG A 154 -9.17 -4.66 -7.83
CA ARG A 154 -8.92 -5.68 -8.84
C ARG A 154 -9.59 -5.28 -10.14
N ARG A 155 -8.82 -5.31 -11.22
CA ARG A 155 -9.34 -5.30 -12.60
C ARG A 155 -8.89 -6.58 -13.29
N ARG A 156 -9.79 -7.17 -14.07
CA ARG A 156 -9.46 -8.32 -14.91
C ARG A 156 -8.63 -7.84 -16.09
N MET A 157 -7.49 -8.49 -16.35
CA MET A 157 -6.62 -8.16 -17.50
C MET A 157 -7.17 -8.69 -18.82
N ASP A 158 -8.03 -9.71 -18.79
CA ASP A 158 -8.51 -10.47 -19.95
C ASP A 158 -9.85 -9.98 -20.51
N THR A 159 -10.50 -9.01 -19.86
CA THR A 159 -11.81 -8.52 -20.29
C THR A 159 -11.78 -6.99 -20.41
N LYS A 160 -12.23 -6.45 -21.55
CA LYS A 160 -12.34 -5.01 -21.81
C LYS A 160 -13.55 -4.37 -21.08
N GLY A 161 -13.79 -4.76 -19.84
CA GLY A 161 -14.94 -4.39 -19.00
C GLY A 161 -14.50 -3.69 -17.70
N SER A 162 -15.26 -2.67 -17.30
CA SER A 162 -14.87 -1.63 -16.34
C SER A 162 -15.29 -1.87 -14.89
N SER A 163 -15.64 -3.09 -14.47
CA SER A 163 -16.01 -3.34 -13.08
C SER A 163 -14.75 -3.54 -12.23
N ALA A 164 -14.15 -2.44 -11.78
CA ALA A 164 -13.14 -2.47 -10.74
C ALA A 164 -13.80 -2.94 -9.43
N GLU A 165 -13.39 -4.10 -8.94
CA GLU A 165 -13.88 -4.66 -7.68
C GLU A 165 -12.90 -4.28 -6.57
N ILE A 166 -13.42 -3.79 -5.44
CA ILE A 166 -12.57 -3.51 -4.27
C ILE A 166 -12.02 -4.82 -3.75
N SER A 167 -10.68 -4.94 -3.71
CA SER A 167 -9.99 -6.17 -3.37
C SER A 167 -9.24 -6.13 -2.05
N TYR A 168 -9.21 -4.98 -1.38
CA TYR A 168 -8.57 -4.79 -0.09
C TYR A 168 -9.03 -5.85 0.95
N PRO A 169 -8.10 -6.54 1.64
CA PRO A 169 -6.70 -6.18 1.85
C PRO A 169 -5.71 -6.59 0.75
N ASN A 170 -6.16 -7.26 -0.32
CA ASN A 170 -5.27 -7.64 -1.41
C ASN A 170 -4.95 -6.44 -2.31
N ILE A 171 -3.67 -6.18 -2.51
CA ILE A 171 -3.15 -5.15 -3.41
C ILE A 171 -2.78 -5.81 -4.74
N PHE A 172 -3.29 -5.24 -5.83
CA PHE A 172 -3.02 -5.69 -7.19
C PHE A 172 -2.05 -4.75 -7.88
N PHE A 173 -1.20 -5.30 -8.75
CA PHE A 173 -0.26 -4.52 -9.55
C PHE A 173 -0.70 -4.60 -11.00
N ILE A 174 -1.16 -3.48 -11.54
CA ILE A 174 -1.84 -3.43 -12.84
C ILE A 174 -0.80 -3.33 -13.97
N LEU A 175 -1.00 -4.14 -15.01
CA LEU A 175 -0.29 -4.11 -16.28
C LEU A 175 -1.29 -3.76 -17.39
N ASP A 176 -1.22 -2.55 -17.94
CA ASP A 176 -2.20 -2.09 -18.95
C ASP A 176 -1.90 -2.58 -20.37
N ASN A 177 -0.64 -2.91 -20.67
CA ASN A 177 -0.15 -3.32 -21.99
C ASN A 177 0.39 -4.77 -21.99
N PHE A 178 -0.27 -5.65 -21.22
CA PHE A 178 0.15 -7.05 -21.07
C PHE A 178 0.35 -7.76 -22.41
N GLU A 179 -0.65 -7.71 -23.30
CA GLU A 179 -0.62 -8.38 -24.62
C GLU A 179 0.54 -7.91 -25.51
N GLU A 180 0.90 -6.64 -25.44
CA GLU A 180 2.01 -6.09 -26.22
C GLU A 180 3.36 -6.45 -25.59
N THR A 181 3.45 -6.30 -24.28
CA THR A 181 4.66 -6.52 -23.49
C THR A 181 5.09 -7.99 -23.51
N PHE A 182 4.13 -8.90 -23.38
CA PHE A 182 4.35 -10.33 -23.22
C PHE A 182 4.09 -11.12 -24.51
N ARG A 183 3.96 -10.44 -25.66
CA ARG A 183 3.65 -11.07 -26.95
C ARG A 183 4.59 -12.23 -27.29
N ASP A 184 5.89 -12.02 -27.06
CA ASP A 184 6.94 -12.99 -27.38
C ASP A 184 7.37 -13.82 -26.15
N PHE A 185 6.60 -13.73 -25.05
CA PHE A 185 6.89 -14.44 -23.81
C PHE A 185 6.20 -15.82 -23.81
N SER A 186 6.84 -16.79 -24.47
CA SER A 186 6.34 -18.18 -24.57
C SER A 186 7.21 -19.16 -23.79
N LEU A 187 6.58 -20.04 -23.01
CA LEU A 187 7.26 -21.06 -22.22
C LEU A 187 7.43 -22.37 -23.00
N GLN A 188 8.63 -22.94 -22.98
CA GLN A 188 8.95 -24.26 -23.56
C GLN A 188 9.04 -25.36 -22.49
N GLU A 189 9.16 -26.62 -22.94
CA GLU A 189 9.35 -27.76 -22.05
C GLU A 189 10.67 -27.62 -21.27
N ASN A 190 10.63 -27.85 -19.96
CA ASN A 190 11.74 -27.67 -19.02
C ASN A 190 12.18 -26.21 -18.77
N GLU A 191 11.33 -25.24 -19.14
CA GLU A 191 11.46 -23.84 -18.73
C GLU A 191 10.51 -23.52 -17.56
N MET A 192 10.82 -22.47 -16.82
CA MET A 192 10.05 -21.96 -15.68
C MET A 192 9.89 -20.45 -15.80
N VAL A 193 8.77 -19.92 -15.31
CA VAL A 193 8.57 -18.47 -15.17
C VAL A 193 8.95 -18.04 -13.76
N CYS A 194 9.87 -17.10 -13.64
CA CYS A 194 10.17 -16.39 -12.41
C CYS A 194 9.52 -15.01 -12.47
N VAL A 195 8.77 -14.66 -11.43
CA VAL A 195 8.14 -13.35 -11.29
C VAL A 195 8.71 -12.68 -10.05
N GLU A 196 9.22 -11.47 -10.22
CA GLU A 196 9.76 -10.62 -9.17
C GLU A 196 9.03 -9.29 -9.19
N LEU A 197 8.61 -8.82 -8.02
CA LEU A 197 8.08 -7.47 -7.85
C LEU A 197 9.00 -6.71 -6.91
N VAL A 198 9.64 -5.68 -7.43
CA VAL A 198 10.54 -4.82 -6.66
C VAL A 198 9.82 -3.53 -6.32
N ALA A 199 9.79 -3.18 -5.04
CA ALA A 199 9.36 -1.88 -4.54
C ALA A 199 10.60 -1.02 -4.27
N LYS A 200 10.70 0.14 -4.92
CA LYS A 200 11.77 1.11 -4.70
C LYS A 200 11.20 2.38 -4.09
N ASP A 201 11.90 2.98 -3.14
CA ASP A 201 11.51 4.29 -2.62
C ASP A 201 11.60 5.36 -3.71
N LYS A 202 10.53 6.15 -3.87
CA LYS A 202 10.52 7.28 -4.80
C LYS A 202 11.57 8.33 -4.41
N THR A 203 11.86 8.50 -3.11
CA THR A 203 12.80 9.53 -2.65
C THR A 203 14.28 9.19 -2.88
N GLU A 204 14.62 7.92 -3.12
CA GLU A 204 15.97 7.47 -3.53
C GLU A 204 16.23 7.62 -5.05
N SER A 205 15.25 8.15 -5.79
CA SER A 205 15.35 8.30 -7.25
C SER A 205 15.63 9.74 -7.68
N VAL A 206 15.91 10.64 -6.71
CA VAL A 206 16.27 12.05 -6.90
C VAL A 206 17.72 12.28 -6.49
#